data_AF-A0A6J7ZHT5-F1
#
_entry.id   AF-A0A6J7ZHT5-F1
#
_cell.length_a   1.000
_cell.length_b   1.000
_cell.length_c   1.000
_cell.angle_alpha   90.00
_cell.angle_beta   90.00
_cell.angle_gamma   90.00
#
_symmetry.space_group_name_H-M   'P 1'
#
loop_
_entity.id
_entity.type
_entity.pdbx_description
1 polymer ?
#
loop_
_entity_poly.entity_id
_entity_poly.type
_entity_poly.pdbx_seq_one_letter_code
_entity_poly.pdbx_strand_id
1 'polypeptide(L)'
;MKKLTLKQKLNLSLLILSFLDIILLRQAWIEVTVQSRIGIGFYFAFIVSLLIIGIIGYLIFDSQVDKLKQYEQAKESLSKNPTDIKLRKAALEAGRRYYESLRGGYRTTVDEQVIMNDLSVYINTPDQSSKKNKNS
;
A
#
# COMPACT_ATOMS: atom_id res chain seq x y z
N MET A 1 -57.19 56.15 -10.81
CA MET A 1 -56.13 55.19 -11.22
C MET A 1 -55.67 55.54 -12.63
N LYS A 2 -54.42 55.96 -12.83
CA LYS A 2 -53.86 56.20 -14.19
C LYS A 2 -53.56 54.85 -14.85
N LYS A 3 -54.17 54.54 -15.99
CA LYS A 3 -53.83 53.36 -16.80
C LYS A 3 -52.49 53.62 -17.50
N LEU A 4 -51.53 52.70 -17.35
CA LEU A 4 -50.27 52.73 -18.10
C LEU A 4 -50.56 52.68 -19.60
N THR A 5 -49.81 53.48 -20.37
CA THR A 5 -49.86 53.42 -21.83
C THR A 5 -49.19 52.14 -22.34
N LEU A 6 -49.57 51.70 -23.55
CA LEU A 6 -49.03 50.48 -24.15
C LEU A 6 -47.49 50.48 -24.21
N LYS A 7 -46.89 51.65 -24.50
CA LYS A 7 -45.44 51.86 -24.53
C LYS A 7 -44.78 51.69 -23.16
N GLN A 8 -45.43 52.17 -22.10
CA GLN A 8 -44.93 51.99 -20.73
C GLN A 8 -44.98 50.51 -20.30
N LYS A 9 -46.02 49.78 -20.70
CA LYS A 9 -46.12 48.33 -20.44
C LYS A 9 -45.03 47.55 -21.17
N LEU A 10 -44.75 47.90 -22.43
CA LEU A 10 -43.73 47.25 -23.24
C LEU A 10 -42.31 47.48 -22.69
N ASN A 11 -42.02 48.72 -22.27
CA ASN A 11 -40.74 49.06 -21.63
C ASN A 11 -40.57 48.34 -20.29
N LEU A 12 -41.65 48.22 -19.51
CA LEU A 12 -41.63 47.50 -18.24
C LEU A 12 -41.40 45.99 -18.45
N SER A 13 -42.03 45.38 -19.46
CA SER A 13 -41.78 43.97 -19.78
C SER A 13 -40.34 43.72 -20.26
N LEU A 14 -39.79 44.62 -21.07
CA LEU A 14 -38.39 44.53 -21.53
C LEU A 14 -37.41 44.67 -20.37
N LEU A 15 -37.69 45.56 -19.42
CA LEU A 15 -36.89 45.72 -18.21
C LEU A 15 -36.95 44.45 -17.34
N ILE A 16 -38.13 43.87 -17.15
CA ILE A 16 -38.28 42.64 -16.35
C ILE A 16 -37.53 41.47 -17.00
N LEU A 17 -37.63 41.32 -18.32
CA LEU A 17 -36.91 40.27 -19.06
C LEU A 17 -35.40 40.42 -18.92
N SER A 18 -34.85 41.63 -19.05
CA SER A 18 -33.41 41.85 -18.91
C SER A 18 -32.90 41.59 -17.48
N PHE A 19 -33.70 41.91 -16.46
CA PHE A 19 -33.36 41.55 -15.08
C PHE A 19 -33.39 40.03 -14.86
N LEU A 20 -34.34 39.32 -15.47
CA LEU A 20 -34.43 37.86 -15.39
C LEU A 20 -33.20 37.20 -16.01
N ASP A 21 -32.78 37.65 -17.19
CA ASP A 21 -31.62 37.12 -17.90
C ASP A 21 -30.32 37.27 -17.08
N ILE A 22 -30.13 38.43 -16.43
CA ILE A 22 -28.96 38.69 -15.57
C ILE A 22 -28.94 37.75 -14.36
N ILE A 23 -30.10 37.52 -13.73
CA ILE A 23 -30.21 36.63 -12.57
C ILE A 23 -29.91 35.17 -12.97
N LEU A 24 -30.47 34.71 -14.10
CA LEU A 24 -30.22 33.37 -14.63
C LEU A 24 -28.74 33.16 -14.98
N LEU A 25 -28.12 34.14 -15.64
CA LEU A 25 -26.69 34.06 -15.96
C LEU A 25 -25.84 33.96 -14.68
N ARG A 26 -26.17 34.75 -13.66
CA ARG A 26 -25.45 34.74 -12.38
C ARG A 26 -25.58 33.40 -11.66
N GLN A 27 -26.76 32.77 -11.67
CA GLN A 27 -26.93 31.44 -11.08
C GLN A 27 -26.12 30.38 -11.82
N ALA A 28 -26.12 30.39 -13.15
CA ALA A 28 -25.31 29.47 -13.95
C ALA A 28 -23.80 29.58 -13.63
N TRP A 29 -23.28 30.80 -13.49
CA TRP A 29 -21.87 31.02 -13.11
C TRP A 29 -21.53 30.44 -11.73
N ILE A 30 -22.45 30.51 -10.76
CA ILE A 30 -22.27 29.96 -9.41
C ILE A 30 -22.25 28.43 -9.46
N GLU A 31 -23.18 27.80 -10.20
CA GLU A 31 -23.23 26.34 -10.33
C GLU A 31 -21.96 25.78 -10.97
N VAL A 32 -21.47 26.42 -12.04
CA VAL A 32 -20.22 26.02 -12.73
C VAL A 32 -19.02 26.12 -11.78
N THR A 33 -18.90 27.20 -11.01
CA THR A 33 -17.79 27.37 -10.07
C THR A 33 -17.86 26.41 -8.89
N VAL A 34 -19.05 26.08 -8.40
CA VAL A 34 -19.24 25.10 -7.32
C VAL A 34 -18.91 23.69 -7.81
N GLN A 35 -19.39 23.29 -8.99
CA GLN A 35 -19.07 21.98 -9.59
C GLN A 35 -17.56 21.83 -9.86
N SER A 36 -16.89 22.88 -10.36
CA SER A 36 -15.44 22.83 -10.61
C SER A 36 -14.64 22.65 -9.31
N ARG A 37 -15.04 23.31 -8.22
CA ARG A 37 -14.37 23.19 -6.91
C ARG A 37 -14.55 21.80 -6.30
N ILE A 38 -15.74 21.22 -6.43
CA ILE A 38 -16.03 19.85 -5.97
C ILE A 38 -15.16 18.84 -6.75
N GLY A 39 -15.08 18.96 -8.08
CA GLY A 39 -14.26 18.08 -8.92
C GLY A 39 -12.77 18.14 -8.59
N ILE A 40 -12.22 19.33 -8.36
CA ILE A 40 -10.82 19.52 -7.93
C ILE A 40 -10.58 18.84 -6.57
N GLY A 41 -11.50 19.00 -5.61
CA GLY A 41 -11.41 18.37 -4.31
C GLY A 41 -11.36 16.84 -4.39
N PHE A 42 -12.22 16.22 -5.21
CA PHE A 42 -12.21 14.78 -5.44
C PHE A 42 -10.91 14.30 -6.09
N TYR A 43 -10.38 15.04 -7.06
CA TYR A 43 -9.11 14.71 -7.71
C TYR A 43 -7.93 14.73 -6.72
N PHE A 44 -7.86 15.74 -5.85
CA PHE A 44 -6.85 15.79 -4.79
C PHE A 44 -7.01 14.63 -3.80
N ALA A 45 -8.23 14.34 -3.36
CA ALA A 45 -8.49 13.22 -2.46
C ALA A 45 -8.09 11.87 -3.08
N PHE A 46 -8.32 11.71 -4.38
CA PHE A 46 -7.93 10.52 -5.14
C PHE A 46 -6.40 10.37 -5.21
N ILE A 47 -5.67 11.43 -5.56
CA ILE A 47 -4.19 11.42 -5.57
C ILE A 47 -3.63 11.08 -4.19
N VAL A 48 -4.15 11.71 -3.14
CA VAL A 48 -3.71 11.46 -1.76
C VAL A 48 -3.97 10.00 -1.38
N SER A 49 -5.12 9.44 -1.76
CA SER A 49 -5.43 8.03 -1.51
C SER A 49 -4.44 7.09 -2.20
N LEU A 50 -4.07 7.35 -3.46
CA LEU A 50 -3.05 6.57 -4.16
C LEU A 50 -1.68 6.66 -3.49
N LEU A 51 -1.28 7.84 -3.03
CA LEU A 51 -0.01 8.03 -2.30
C LEU A 51 0.00 7.24 -0.99
N ILE A 52 -1.09 7.26 -0.21
CA ILE A 52 -1.20 6.51 1.04
C ILE A 52 -1.07 5.01 0.78
N ILE A 53 -1.77 4.48 -0.23
CA ILE A 53 -1.68 3.06 -0.61
C ILE A 53 -0.24 2.70 -1.00
N GLY A 54 0.44 3.55 -1.77
CA GLY A 54 1.84 3.36 -2.16
C GLY A 54 2.79 3.30 -0.96
N ILE A 55 2.64 4.23 0.00
CA ILE A 55 3.46 4.27 1.21
C ILE A 55 3.25 3.01 2.07
N ILE A 56 2.00 2.60 2.27
CA ILE A 56 1.67 1.39 3.04
C ILE A 56 2.28 0.16 2.35
N GLY A 57 2.13 0.04 1.03
CA GLY A 57 2.73 -1.03 0.25
C GLY A 57 4.25 -1.09 0.38
N TYR A 58 4.91 0.07 0.32
CA TYR A 58 6.36 0.17 0.52
C TYR A 58 6.79 -0.31 1.91
N LEU A 59 6.12 0.15 2.98
CA LEU A 59 6.47 -0.25 4.35
C LEU A 59 6.29 -1.75 4.59
N ILE A 60 5.24 -2.34 4.02
CA ILE A 60 5.02 -3.79 4.10
C ILE A 60 6.14 -4.54 3.38
N PHE A 61 6.51 -4.09 2.18
CA PHE A 61 7.57 -4.70 1.38
C PHE A 61 8.92 -4.63 2.09
N ASP A 62 9.30 -3.45 2.59
CA ASP A 62 10.55 -3.23 3.32
C ASP A 62 10.65 -4.13 4.56
N SER A 63 9.56 -4.26 5.32
CA SER A 63 9.50 -5.18 6.46
C SER A 63 9.71 -6.65 6.08
N GLN A 64 9.19 -7.09 4.92
CA GLN A 64 9.39 -8.46 4.44
C GLN A 64 10.84 -8.71 4.02
N VAL A 65 11.48 -7.73 3.37
CA VAL A 65 12.88 -7.78 2.96
C VAL A 65 13.81 -7.90 4.17
N ASP A 66 13.56 -7.14 5.23
CA ASP A 66 14.38 -7.22 6.44
C ASP A 66 14.25 -8.56 7.17
N LYS A 67 13.03 -9.13 7.21
CA LYS A 67 12.81 -10.47 7.78
C LYS A 67 13.49 -11.56 6.94
N LEU A 68 13.49 -11.42 5.61
CA LEU A 68 14.23 -12.31 4.72
C LEU A 68 15.73 -12.25 5.02
N LYS A 69 16.32 -11.05 5.12
CA LYS A 69 17.75 -10.87 5.46
C LYS A 69 18.10 -11.53 6.80
N GLN A 70 17.27 -11.37 7.83
CA GLN A 70 17.48 -12.04 9.12
C GLN A 70 17.45 -13.56 9.00
N TYR A 71 16.53 -14.09 8.19
CA TYR A 71 16.47 -15.53 7.93
C TYR A 71 17.71 -16.03 7.19
N GLU A 72 18.17 -15.32 6.17
CA GLU A 72 19.40 -15.65 5.44
C GLU A 72 20.65 -15.61 6.35
N GLN A 73 20.79 -14.61 7.20
CA GLN A 73 21.88 -14.51 8.18
C GLN A 73 21.86 -15.68 9.18
N ALA A 74 20.66 -16.09 9.62
CA ALA A 74 20.51 -17.25 10.50
C ALA A 74 20.89 -18.56 9.78
N LYS A 75 20.54 -18.70 8.49
CA LYS A 75 20.98 -19.83 7.65
C LYS A 75 22.49 -19.85 7.46
N GLU A 76 23.12 -18.71 7.21
CA GLU A 76 24.57 -18.61 7.07
C GLU A 76 25.28 -18.99 8.38
N SER A 77 24.75 -18.52 9.52
CA SER A 77 25.27 -18.88 10.84
C SER A 77 25.15 -20.38 11.11
N LEU A 78 24.00 -20.98 10.79
CA LEU A 78 23.78 -22.42 10.90
C LEU A 78 24.69 -23.21 9.95
N SER A 79 24.96 -22.70 8.74
CA SER A 79 25.87 -23.34 7.79
C SER A 79 27.31 -23.43 8.32
N LYS A 80 27.73 -22.51 9.20
CA LYS A 80 29.06 -22.51 9.81
C LYS A 80 29.15 -23.52 10.96
N ASN A 81 28.06 -23.74 11.69
CA ASN A 81 27.98 -24.68 12.82
C ASN A 81 26.64 -25.45 12.80
N PRO A 82 26.52 -26.47 11.93
CA PRO A 82 25.23 -27.14 11.68
C PRO A 82 24.74 -28.01 12.85
N THR A 83 25.64 -28.37 13.76
CA THR A 83 25.33 -29.17 14.95
C THR A 83 24.85 -28.32 16.14
N ASP A 84 24.94 -26.99 16.07
CA ASP A 84 24.52 -26.11 17.15
C ASP A 84 22.99 -25.98 17.21
N ILE A 85 22.41 -26.53 18.29
CA ILE A 85 20.97 -26.51 18.57
C ILE A 85 20.44 -25.07 18.70
N LYS A 86 21.23 -24.14 19.23
CA LYS A 86 20.81 -22.73 19.39
C LYS A 86 20.67 -22.05 18.04
N LEU A 87 21.65 -22.24 17.15
CA LEU A 87 21.60 -21.69 15.78
C LEU A 87 20.45 -22.31 14.99
N ARG A 88 20.19 -23.60 15.17
CA ARG A 88 19.08 -24.30 14.53
C ARG A 88 17.72 -23.74 14.97
N LYS A 89 17.55 -23.47 16.28
CA LYS A 89 16.34 -22.81 16.81
C LYS A 89 16.19 -21.38 16.30
N ALA A 90 17.29 -20.61 16.26
CA ALA A 90 17.28 -19.24 15.76
C ALA A 90 16.88 -19.18 14.27
N ALA A 91 17.42 -20.07 13.44
CA ALA A 91 17.07 -20.16 12.02
C ALA A 91 15.60 -20.57 11.80
N LEU A 92 15.10 -21.53 12.58
CA LEU A 92 13.67 -21.89 12.59
C LEU A 92 12.78 -20.69 12.94
N GLU A 93 13.13 -19.94 14.00
CA GLU A 93 12.35 -18.78 14.43
C GLU A 93 12.40 -17.63 13.41
N ALA A 94 13.55 -17.38 12.81
CA ALA A 94 13.69 -16.38 11.75
C ALA A 94 12.87 -16.76 10.50
N GLY A 95 12.93 -18.02 10.06
CA GLY A 95 12.14 -18.51 8.93
C GLY A 95 10.64 -18.41 9.20
N ARG A 96 10.23 -18.78 10.41
CA ARG A 96 8.86 -18.63 10.90
C ARG A 96 8.36 -17.19 10.81
N ARG A 97 9.14 -16.21 11.28
CA ARG A 97 8.80 -14.77 11.19
C ARG A 97 8.73 -14.28 9.74
N TYR A 98 9.60 -14.79 8.87
CA TYR A 98 9.60 -14.43 7.45
C TYR A 98 8.34 -14.95 6.74
N TYR A 99 8.05 -16.25 6.80
CA TYR A 99 6.88 -16.83 6.12
C TYR A 99 5.56 -16.29 6.68
N GLU A 100 5.49 -16.04 7.99
CA GLU A 100 4.35 -15.38 8.63
C GLU A 100 4.12 -13.96 8.10
N SER A 101 5.20 -13.23 7.76
CA SER A 101 5.08 -11.90 7.16
C SER A 101 4.55 -11.90 5.72
N LEU A 102 4.79 -12.98 4.97
CA LEU A 102 4.25 -13.14 3.61
C LEU A 102 2.74 -13.43 3.62
N ARG A 103 2.25 -14.06 4.69
CA ARG A 103 0.84 -14.49 4.82
C ARG A 103 0.02 -13.65 5.78
N GLY A 104 0.47 -12.42 6.09
CA GLY A 104 -0.29 -11.50 6.94
C GLY A 104 -0.51 -12.00 8.38
N GLY A 105 0.45 -12.74 8.95
CA GLY A 105 0.40 -13.22 10.34
C GLY A 105 -0.02 -14.68 10.51
N TYR A 106 -0.37 -15.39 9.42
CA TYR A 106 -0.79 -16.79 9.50
C TYR A 106 0.34 -17.75 9.13
N ARG A 107 0.60 -18.72 10.00
CA ARG A 107 1.51 -19.83 9.72
C ARG A 107 0.74 -21.05 9.27
N THR A 108 1.14 -21.65 8.17
CA THR A 108 0.58 -22.93 7.71
C THR A 108 1.53 -24.09 8.00
N THR A 109 0.99 -25.30 8.06
CA THR A 109 1.79 -26.53 8.17
C THR A 109 2.73 -26.70 6.97
N VAL A 110 2.33 -26.21 5.80
CA VAL A 110 3.17 -26.20 4.59
C VAL A 110 4.39 -25.29 4.79
N ASP A 111 4.22 -24.11 5.38
CA ASP A 111 5.35 -23.20 5.64
C ASP A 111 6.35 -23.84 6.60
N GLU A 112 5.88 -24.53 7.64
CA GLU A 112 6.75 -25.22 8.58
C GLU A 112 7.53 -26.36 7.91
N GLN A 113 6.90 -27.12 7.00
CA GLN A 113 7.57 -28.16 6.21
C GLN A 113 8.63 -27.57 5.28
N VAL A 114 8.33 -26.44 4.62
CA VAL A 114 9.29 -25.75 3.73
C VAL A 114 10.49 -25.25 4.52
N ILE A 115 10.28 -24.61 5.67
CA ILE A 115 11.37 -24.15 6.55
C ILE A 115 12.22 -25.34 7.01
N MET A 116 11.60 -26.43 7.45
CA MET A 116 12.32 -27.62 7.88
C MET A 116 13.14 -28.24 6.75
N ASN A 117 12.58 -28.31 5.54
CA ASN A 117 13.27 -28.83 4.37
C ASN A 117 14.47 -27.95 3.98
N ASP A 118 14.27 -26.62 3.94
CA ASP A 118 15.32 -25.64 3.63
C ASP A 118 16.48 -25.74 4.65
N LEU A 119 16.16 -25.83 5.94
CA LEU A 119 17.17 -25.97 6.99
C LEU A 119 17.85 -27.34 7.00
N SER A 120 17.15 -28.41 6.58
CA SER A 120 17.68 -29.77 6.56
C SER A 120 18.93 -29.90 5.68
N VAL A 121 19.01 -29.10 4.62
CA VAL A 121 20.18 -29.04 3.72
C VAL A 121 21.44 -28.69 4.49
N TYR A 122 21.35 -27.84 5.52
CA TYR A 122 22.49 -27.42 6.33
C TYR A 122 22.77 -28.38 7.49
N ILE A 123 21.73 -28.99 8.05
CA ILE A 123 21.83 -29.89 9.20
C ILE A 123 22.38 -31.26 8.78
N ASN A 124 22.03 -31.72 7.58
CA ASN A 124 22.38 -33.05 7.08
C ASN A 124 23.63 -33.07 6.19
N THR A 125 24.27 -31.93 5.92
CA THR A 125 25.59 -31.93 5.26
C THR A 125 26.62 -32.50 6.24
N PRO A 126 27.22 -33.67 5.96
CA PRO A 126 28.25 -34.21 6.80
C PRO A 126 29.44 -33.25 6.78
N ASP A 127 29.96 -32.99 7.96
CA ASP A 127 31.18 -32.25 8.24
C ASP A 127 32.31 -32.63 7.27
N GLN A 128 32.55 -31.79 6.24
CA GLN A 128 33.66 -32.00 5.31
C GLN A 128 35.03 -31.69 5.93
N SER A 129 35.09 -31.20 7.18
CA SER A 129 36.35 -30.96 7.87
C SER A 129 37.01 -32.26 8.39
N SER A 130 36.26 -33.36 8.48
CA SER A 130 36.77 -34.65 8.97
C SER A 130 37.62 -35.44 7.94
N LYS A 131 37.65 -35.06 6.66
CA LYS A 131 38.36 -35.84 5.60
C LYS A 131 39.78 -35.39 5.27
N LYS A 132 40.33 -34.36 5.93
CA LYS A 132 41.69 -33.84 5.62
C LYS A 132 42.81 -34.31 6.56
N ASN A 133 42.57 -35.26 7.47
CA ASN A 133 43.58 -35.67 8.45
C ASN A 133 43.71 -37.19 8.63
N LYS A 134 43.70 -37.96 7.52
CA LYS A 134 44.00 -39.40 7.55
C LYS A 134 45.08 -39.87 6.55
N ASN A 135 45.71 -38.96 5.81
CA ASN A 135 46.85 -39.28 4.95
C ASN A 135 47.98 -38.25 5.17
N SER A 136 48.71 -38.38 6.28
CA SER A 136 50.09 -37.89 6.43
C SER A 136 50.81 -38.77 7.44
#